data_AF-A0A6G3MI85-F1
#
_entry.id   AF-A0A6G3MI85-F1
#
_cell.length_a   1.000
_cell.length_b   1.000
_cell.length_c   1.000
_cell.angle_alpha   90.00
_cell.angle_beta   90.00
_cell.angle_gamma   90.00
#
_symmetry.space_group_name_H-M   'P 1'
#
loop_
_entity.id
_entity.type
_entity.pdbx_description
1 polymer ?
#
loop_
_entity_poly.entity_id
_entity_poly.type
_entity_poly.pdbx_seq_one_letter_code
_entity_poly.pdbx_strand_id
1 'polypeptide(L)'
;IYVVMYMDIFRTFLQFVPVYFMLILSFALPFYMLFLDRFETNSYITPFKALMKTLVATVGEIEYDTFYNTKNEPPLPLTYLILFLFILSNSIILMNLLVGLAVDDIQGVQSNAFLKRLGLQVKMTMDFESILPDKFLQRFIIMDEKITPNEVKQTTFWSWWEFKSNPFVDDLNRSVFNSFYIF
;
A
#
# COMPACT_ATOMS: atom_id res chain seq x y z
N ILE A 1 10.43 10.19 -2.26
CA ILE A 1 10.10 9.33 -1.09
C ILE A 1 8.87 8.47 -1.37
N TYR A 2 7.73 9.06 -1.78
CA TYR A 2 6.51 8.32 -2.14
C TYR A 2 6.72 7.18 -3.17
N VAL A 3 7.47 7.43 -4.25
CA VAL A 3 7.74 6.40 -5.27
C VAL A 3 8.53 5.22 -4.70
N VAL A 4 9.48 5.47 -3.80
CA VAL A 4 10.29 4.41 -3.18
C VAL A 4 9.42 3.58 -2.22
N MET A 5 8.57 4.21 -1.42
CA MET A 5 7.63 3.51 -0.54
C MET A 5 6.60 2.70 -1.34
N TYR A 6 6.08 3.24 -2.45
CA TYR A 6 5.17 2.51 -3.33
C TYR A 6 5.83 1.25 -3.92
N MET A 7 7.06 1.35 -4.40
CA MET A 7 7.78 0.19 -4.94
C MET A 7 8.06 -0.87 -3.88
N ASP A 8 8.33 -0.46 -2.64
CA ASP A 8 8.50 -1.38 -1.51
C ASP A 8 7.18 -2.13 -1.21
N ILE A 9 6.05 -1.40 -1.11
CA ILE A 9 4.69 -1.96 -0.89
C ILE A 9 4.22 -2.83 -2.07
N PHE A 10 4.59 -2.46 -3.30
CA PHE A 10 4.22 -3.25 -4.48
C PHE A 10 4.95 -4.59 -4.52
N ARG A 11 6.20 -4.65 -4.03
CA ARG A 11 6.95 -5.90 -3.94
C ARG A 11 6.39 -6.84 -2.89
N THR A 12 6.04 -6.31 -1.72
CA THR A 12 5.38 -7.10 -0.66
C THR A 12 4.05 -7.62 -1.18
N PHE A 13 3.21 -6.78 -1.79
CA PHE A 13 1.97 -7.20 -2.45
C PHE A 13 2.17 -8.36 -3.43
N LEU A 14 3.17 -8.25 -4.34
CA LEU A 14 3.48 -9.31 -5.30
C LEU A 14 3.87 -10.65 -4.65
N GLN A 15 4.46 -10.64 -3.45
CA GLN A 15 4.81 -11.87 -2.74
C GLN A 15 3.57 -12.66 -2.27
N PHE A 16 2.44 -11.99 -2.03
CA PHE A 16 1.19 -12.63 -1.61
C PHE A 16 0.31 -13.08 -2.78
N VAL A 17 0.52 -12.55 -3.99
CA VAL A 17 -0.24 -12.92 -5.20
C VAL A 17 -0.28 -14.43 -5.45
N PRO A 18 0.82 -15.23 -5.32
CA PRO A 18 0.77 -16.67 -5.55
C PRO A 18 -0.16 -17.42 -4.58
N VAL A 19 -0.17 -17.02 -3.30
CA VAL A 19 -1.05 -17.61 -2.28
C VAL A 19 -2.51 -17.31 -2.62
N TYR A 20 -2.78 -16.06 -2.99
CA TYR A 20 -4.11 -15.64 -3.41
C TYR A 20 -4.58 -16.35 -4.68
N PHE A 21 -3.68 -16.54 -5.64
CA PHE A 21 -3.97 -17.26 -6.89
C PHE A 21 -4.34 -18.73 -6.64
N MET A 22 -3.65 -19.43 -5.73
CA MET A 22 -4.03 -20.79 -5.34
C MET A 22 -5.43 -20.87 -4.72
N LEU A 23 -5.81 -19.86 -3.93
CA LEU A 23 -7.16 -19.78 -3.37
C LEU A 23 -8.23 -19.65 -4.46
N ILE A 24 -8.01 -18.77 -5.43
CA ILE A 24 -8.94 -18.57 -6.56
C ILE A 24 -9.08 -19.88 -7.35
N LEU A 25 -7.98 -20.59 -7.62
CA LEU A 25 -8.02 -21.89 -8.28
C LEU A 25 -8.84 -22.94 -7.52
N SER A 26 -8.73 -22.96 -6.19
CA SER A 26 -9.45 -23.89 -5.30
C SER A 26 -10.97 -23.79 -5.45
N PHE A 27 -11.49 -22.58 -5.70
CA PHE A 27 -12.93 -22.35 -5.91
C PHE A 27 -13.35 -22.33 -7.39
N ALA A 28 -12.46 -21.93 -8.30
CA ALA A 28 -12.74 -21.88 -9.73
C ALA A 28 -13.00 -23.27 -10.34
N LEU A 29 -12.27 -24.30 -9.90
CA LEU A 29 -12.44 -25.68 -10.40
C LEU A 29 -13.78 -26.31 -9.95
N PRO A 30 -14.19 -26.26 -8.66
CA PRO A 30 -15.52 -26.67 -8.24
C PRO A 30 -16.64 -25.93 -8.98
N PHE A 31 -16.52 -24.60 -9.16
CA PHE A 31 -17.52 -23.85 -9.94
C PHE A 31 -17.55 -24.27 -11.40
N TYR A 32 -16.40 -24.53 -12.02
CA TYR A 32 -16.34 -25.08 -13.37
C TYR A 32 -17.11 -26.41 -13.47
N MET A 33 -16.90 -27.35 -12.54
CA MET A 33 -17.61 -28.63 -12.53
C MET A 33 -19.10 -28.49 -12.23
N LEU A 34 -19.48 -27.61 -11.30
CA LEU A 34 -20.85 -27.44 -10.83
C LEU A 34 -21.76 -26.75 -11.86
N PHE A 35 -21.19 -25.85 -12.67
CA PHE A 35 -21.92 -25.10 -13.70
C PHE A 35 -21.65 -25.61 -15.12
N LEU A 36 -20.93 -26.72 -15.28
CA LEU A 36 -20.58 -27.29 -16.58
C LEU A 36 -21.80 -27.62 -17.45
N ASP A 37 -22.87 -28.11 -16.81
CA ASP A 37 -24.10 -28.53 -17.48
C ASP A 37 -25.07 -27.37 -17.78
N ARG A 38 -24.74 -26.16 -17.31
CA ARG A 38 -25.60 -24.98 -17.40
C ARG A 38 -25.15 -24.07 -18.56
N PHE A 39 -25.41 -24.54 -19.78
CA PHE A 39 -25.00 -23.88 -21.02
C PHE A 39 -25.59 -22.48 -21.24
N GLU A 40 -26.71 -22.11 -20.60
CA GLU A 40 -27.41 -20.84 -20.88
C GLU A 40 -26.61 -19.58 -20.48
N THR A 41 -25.77 -19.63 -19.45
CA THR A 41 -25.05 -18.43 -18.96
C THR A 41 -23.69 -18.24 -19.62
N ASN A 42 -23.23 -19.20 -20.45
CA ASN A 42 -21.92 -19.25 -21.11
C ASN A 42 -20.70 -18.98 -20.19
N SER A 43 -20.88 -18.81 -18.87
CA SER A 43 -19.89 -18.14 -18.00
C SER A 43 -18.83 -19.09 -17.47
N TYR A 44 -19.09 -20.39 -17.47
CA TYR A 44 -18.21 -21.43 -16.92
C TYR A 44 -17.87 -22.55 -17.94
N ILE A 45 -18.01 -22.29 -19.25
CA ILE A 45 -17.80 -23.32 -20.29
C ILE A 45 -16.35 -23.77 -20.40
N THR A 46 -15.39 -22.85 -20.19
CA THR A 46 -13.97 -23.17 -20.24
C THR A 46 -13.32 -22.92 -18.89
N PRO A 47 -12.30 -23.71 -18.50
CA PRO A 47 -11.64 -23.55 -17.20
C PRO A 47 -11.02 -22.15 -17.04
N PHE A 48 -10.53 -21.56 -18.13
CA PHE A 48 -10.04 -20.18 -18.12
C PHE A 48 -11.15 -19.15 -17.88
N LYS A 49 -12.32 -19.33 -18.51
CA LYS A 49 -13.46 -18.43 -18.30
C LYS A 49 -14.04 -18.57 -16.89
N ALA A 50 -14.08 -19.79 -16.35
CA ALA A 50 -14.45 -20.06 -14.96
C ALA A 50 -13.49 -19.39 -13.96
N LEU A 51 -12.18 -19.41 -14.26
CA LEU A 51 -11.18 -18.69 -13.47
C LEU A 51 -11.43 -17.17 -13.51
N MET A 52 -11.67 -16.61 -14.70
CA MET A 52 -11.98 -15.18 -14.85
C MET A 52 -13.29 -14.78 -14.16
N LYS A 53 -14.34 -15.59 -14.26
CA LYS A 53 -15.61 -15.33 -13.58
C LYS A 53 -15.45 -15.41 -12.06
N THR A 54 -14.65 -16.35 -11.56
CA THR A 54 -14.33 -16.45 -10.12
C THR A 54 -13.51 -15.24 -9.65
N LEU A 55 -12.55 -14.75 -10.45
CA LEU A 55 -11.82 -13.51 -10.15
C LEU A 55 -12.74 -12.30 -10.02
N VAL A 56 -13.66 -12.12 -10.97
CA VAL A 56 -14.66 -11.04 -10.95
C VAL A 56 -15.59 -11.19 -9.73
N ALA A 57 -16.05 -12.41 -9.46
CA ALA A 57 -16.86 -12.70 -8.27
C ALA A 57 -16.12 -12.42 -6.95
N THR A 58 -14.81 -12.63 -6.93
CA THR A 58 -13.93 -12.34 -5.81
C THR A 58 -13.80 -10.83 -5.53
N VAL A 59 -13.81 -9.99 -6.57
CA VAL A 59 -13.85 -8.50 -6.43
C VAL A 59 -15.17 -8.02 -5.81
N GLY A 60 -16.21 -8.86 -5.83
CA GLY A 60 -17.53 -8.58 -5.26
C GLY A 60 -18.65 -8.53 -6.31
N GLU A 61 -18.33 -8.73 -7.58
CA GLU A 61 -19.31 -8.76 -8.66
C GLU A 61 -19.91 -10.18 -8.81
N ILE A 62 -20.95 -10.45 -8.03
CA ILE A 62 -21.70 -11.71 -8.09
C ILE A 62 -23.02 -11.44 -8.80
N GLU A 63 -23.13 -11.91 -10.05
CA GLU A 63 -24.39 -11.87 -10.80
C GLU A 63 -25.33 -12.96 -10.30
N TYR A 64 -26.34 -12.58 -9.51
CA TYR A 64 -27.36 -13.51 -9.00
C TYR A 64 -28.02 -14.33 -10.12
N ASP A 65 -28.33 -13.71 -11.26
CA ASP A 65 -28.96 -14.40 -12.39
C ASP A 65 -28.12 -15.56 -12.97
N THR A 66 -26.79 -15.49 -12.83
CA THR A 66 -25.89 -16.57 -13.27
C THR A 66 -26.09 -17.85 -12.46
N PHE A 67 -26.50 -17.74 -11.19
CA PHE A 67 -26.65 -18.87 -10.26
C PHE A 67 -28.09 -19.41 -10.21
N TYR A 68 -29.09 -18.55 -10.47
CA TYR A 68 -30.50 -18.85 -10.24
C TYR A 68 -31.33 -19.05 -11.51
N ASN A 69 -30.94 -18.47 -12.65
CA ASN A 69 -31.76 -18.53 -13.87
C ASN A 69 -31.45 -19.81 -14.67
N THR A 70 -31.79 -20.97 -14.09
CA THR A 70 -31.74 -22.26 -14.79
C THR A 70 -33.17 -22.65 -15.15
N LYS A 71 -33.51 -22.59 -16.44
CA LYS A 71 -34.90 -22.73 -16.89
C LYS A 71 -35.55 -24.08 -16.57
N ASN A 72 -34.78 -25.13 -16.26
CA ASN A 72 -35.31 -26.49 -16.20
C ASN A 72 -35.00 -27.28 -14.92
N GLU A 73 -34.05 -26.87 -14.08
CA GLU A 73 -33.72 -27.60 -12.84
C GLU A 73 -33.25 -26.67 -11.71
N PRO A 74 -33.75 -26.83 -10.47
CA PRO A 74 -33.26 -26.06 -9.34
C PRO A 74 -31.80 -26.45 -9.04
N PRO A 75 -30.94 -25.49 -8.66
CA PRO A 75 -29.58 -25.80 -8.25
C PRO A 75 -29.53 -26.77 -7.08
N LEU A 76 -28.60 -27.73 -7.14
CA LEU A 76 -28.32 -28.65 -6.04
C LEU A 76 -28.06 -27.87 -4.74
N PRO A 77 -28.59 -28.29 -3.58
CA PRO A 77 -28.34 -27.64 -2.29
C PRO A 77 -26.84 -27.43 -1.98
N LEU A 78 -25.98 -28.33 -2.47
CA LEU A 78 -24.53 -28.24 -2.38
C LEU A 78 -23.97 -26.94 -2.99
N THR A 79 -24.61 -26.42 -4.05
CA THR A 79 -24.22 -25.17 -4.72
C THR A 79 -24.28 -23.98 -3.79
N TYR A 80 -25.36 -23.87 -3.00
CA TYR A 80 -25.53 -22.79 -2.05
C TYR A 80 -24.51 -22.87 -0.92
N LEU A 81 -24.19 -24.08 -0.45
CA LEU A 81 -23.18 -24.30 0.57
C LEU A 81 -21.79 -23.87 0.08
N ILE A 82 -21.39 -24.31 -1.13
CA ILE A 82 -20.09 -23.94 -1.71
C ILE A 82 -20.02 -22.43 -1.98
N LEU A 83 -21.09 -21.82 -2.48
CA LEU A 83 -21.17 -20.37 -2.70
C LEU A 83 -21.06 -19.59 -1.37
N PHE A 84 -21.74 -20.05 -0.32
CA PHE A 84 -21.65 -19.43 1.01
C PHE A 84 -20.23 -19.53 1.58
N LEU A 85 -19.60 -20.71 1.50
CA LEU A 85 -18.21 -20.90 1.93
C LEU A 85 -17.24 -20.04 1.11
N PHE A 86 -17.47 -19.90 -0.19
CA PHE A 86 -16.68 -19.01 -1.05
C PHE A 86 -16.81 -17.55 -0.60
N ILE A 87 -18.02 -17.04 -0.41
CA ILE A 87 -18.25 -15.65 0.02
C ILE A 87 -17.61 -15.40 1.39
N LEU A 88 -17.78 -16.32 2.34
CA LEU A 88 -17.21 -16.21 3.69
C LEU A 88 -15.68 -16.24 3.65
N SER A 89 -15.10 -17.23 2.96
CA SER A 89 -13.64 -17.36 2.81
C SER A 89 -13.06 -16.14 2.10
N ASN A 90 -13.65 -15.72 0.98
CA ASN A 90 -13.21 -14.56 0.21
C ASN A 90 -13.28 -13.27 1.04
N SER A 91 -14.35 -13.05 1.78
CA SER A 91 -14.52 -11.84 2.61
C SER A 91 -13.54 -11.79 3.78
N ILE A 92 -13.31 -12.92 4.47
CA ILE A 92 -12.34 -13.00 5.56
C ILE A 92 -10.91 -12.80 5.03
N ILE A 93 -10.57 -13.46 3.92
CA ILE A 93 -9.20 -13.43 3.38
C ILE A 93 -8.90 -12.09 2.71
N LEU A 94 -9.83 -11.48 1.96
CA LEU A 94 -9.62 -10.15 1.39
C LEU A 94 -9.40 -9.10 2.47
N MET A 95 -10.24 -9.10 3.51
CA MET A 95 -10.07 -8.17 4.62
C MET A 95 -8.76 -8.43 5.35
N ASN A 96 -8.41 -9.67 5.65
CA ASN A 96 -7.20 -9.98 6.42
C ASN A 96 -5.91 -9.78 5.60
N LEU A 97 -5.91 -10.10 4.31
CA LEU A 97 -4.74 -9.96 3.45
C LEU A 97 -4.47 -8.49 3.12
N LEU A 98 -5.49 -7.74 2.71
CA LEU A 98 -5.30 -6.33 2.32
C LEU A 98 -5.05 -5.44 3.53
N VAL A 99 -5.76 -5.66 4.64
CA VAL A 99 -5.55 -4.87 5.87
C VAL A 99 -4.28 -5.32 6.59
N GLY A 100 -4.01 -6.63 6.68
CA GLY A 100 -2.79 -7.15 7.30
C GLY A 100 -1.53 -6.67 6.59
N LEU A 101 -1.51 -6.74 5.25
CA LEU A 101 -0.39 -6.26 4.45
C LEU A 101 -0.21 -4.74 4.55
N ALA A 102 -1.31 -3.97 4.51
CA ALA A 102 -1.24 -2.52 4.67
C ALA A 102 -0.74 -2.09 6.06
N VAL A 103 -1.15 -2.78 7.13
CA VAL A 103 -0.74 -2.45 8.51
C VAL A 103 0.70 -2.87 8.79
N ASP A 104 1.09 -4.07 8.35
CA ASP A 104 2.46 -4.58 8.52
C ASP A 104 3.46 -3.75 7.71
N ASP A 105 3.12 -3.37 6.47
CA ASP A 105 3.99 -2.54 5.63
C ASP A 105 4.11 -1.10 6.17
N ILE A 106 3.03 -0.49 6.68
CA ILE A 106 3.11 0.86 7.26
C ILE A 106 4.01 0.87 8.51
N GLN A 107 3.90 -0.11 9.40
CA GLN A 107 4.75 -0.20 10.60
C GLN A 107 6.21 -0.46 10.24
N GLY A 108 6.48 -1.37 9.29
CA GLY A 108 7.83 -1.67 8.82
C GLY A 108 8.51 -0.48 8.13
N VAL A 109 7.76 0.28 7.33
CA VAL A 109 8.28 1.46 6.63
C VAL A 109 8.47 2.65 7.57
N GLN A 110 7.56 2.91 8.52
CA GLN A 110 7.71 4.05 9.44
C GLN A 110 8.94 3.95 10.34
N SER A 111 9.27 2.77 10.85
CA SER A 111 10.44 2.58 11.73
C SER A 111 11.77 2.90 11.04
N ASN A 112 11.86 2.67 9.72
CA ASN A 112 13.09 2.88 8.94
C ASN A 112 13.04 4.11 8.04
N ALA A 113 11.88 4.76 7.88
CA ALA A 113 11.71 5.89 6.96
C ALA A 113 12.61 7.08 7.32
N PHE A 114 12.80 7.34 8.61
CA PHE A 114 13.66 8.44 9.08
C PHE A 114 15.12 8.20 8.66
N LEU A 115 15.66 7.01 8.95
CA LEU A 115 17.02 6.64 8.56
C LEU A 115 17.19 6.56 7.03
N LYS A 116 16.20 5.99 6.32
CA LYS A 116 16.22 5.91 4.85
C LYS A 116 16.17 7.30 4.21
N ARG A 117 15.43 8.24 4.79
CA ARG A 117 15.41 9.65 4.35
C ARG A 117 16.75 10.33 4.57
N LEU A 118 17.35 10.17 5.76
CA LEU A 118 18.65 10.77 6.08
C LEU A 118 19.75 10.21 5.17
N GLY A 119 19.77 8.89 4.97
CA GLY A 119 20.70 8.26 4.04
C GLY A 119 20.53 8.72 2.59
N LEU A 120 19.29 8.95 2.14
CA LEU A 120 19.02 9.53 0.82
C LEU A 120 19.54 10.97 0.71
N GLN A 121 19.39 11.80 1.75
CA GLN A 121 19.95 13.16 1.75
C GLN A 121 21.46 13.14 1.65
N VAL A 122 22.13 12.35 2.50
CA VAL A 122 23.60 12.24 2.50
C VAL A 122 24.09 11.72 1.15
N LYS A 123 23.44 10.69 0.59
CA LYS A 123 23.79 10.16 -0.73
C LYS A 123 23.63 11.19 -1.84
N MET A 124 22.51 11.91 -1.88
CA MET A 124 22.30 12.95 -2.88
C MET A 124 23.34 14.08 -2.75
N THR A 125 23.68 14.49 -1.53
CA THR A 125 24.72 15.49 -1.30
C THR A 125 26.09 14.99 -1.78
N MET A 126 26.49 13.76 -1.44
CA MET A 126 27.76 13.19 -1.90
C MET A 126 27.80 13.02 -3.42
N ASP A 127 26.71 12.56 -4.03
CA ASP A 127 26.61 12.43 -5.49
C ASP A 127 26.76 13.81 -6.15
N PHE A 128 26.13 14.84 -5.59
CA PHE A 128 26.26 16.23 -6.08
C PHE A 128 27.68 16.78 -5.88
N GLU A 129 28.28 16.59 -4.72
CA GLU A 129 29.67 16.98 -4.46
C GLU A 129 30.63 16.32 -5.45
N SER A 130 30.44 15.03 -5.76
CA SER A 130 31.29 14.29 -6.70
C SER A 130 31.23 14.81 -8.15
N ILE A 131 30.14 15.49 -8.51
CA ILE A 131 29.94 16.06 -9.85
C ILE A 131 30.48 17.49 -9.94
N LEU A 132 30.62 18.19 -8.80
CA LEU A 132 31.10 19.57 -8.79
C LEU A 132 32.64 19.67 -8.92
N PRO A 133 33.16 20.64 -9.69
CA PRO A 133 34.59 20.90 -9.72
C PRO A 133 35.10 21.44 -8.38
N ASP A 134 36.31 21.00 -7.96
CA ASP A 134 36.93 21.36 -6.68
C ASP A 134 36.94 22.86 -6.36
N LYS A 135 37.06 23.71 -7.38
CA LYS A 135 37.05 25.18 -7.24
C LYS A 135 35.73 25.74 -6.72
N PHE A 136 34.61 25.08 -7.01
CA PHE A 136 33.29 25.48 -6.51
C PHE A 136 33.07 24.97 -5.08
N LEU A 137 33.46 23.71 -4.80
CA LEU A 137 33.40 23.14 -3.46
C LEU A 137 34.17 24.01 -2.45
N GLN A 138 35.42 24.35 -2.75
CA GLN A 138 36.25 25.20 -1.89
C GLN A 138 35.68 26.60 -1.65
N ARG A 139 34.82 27.10 -2.54
CA ARG A 139 34.23 28.44 -2.43
C ARG A 139 32.90 28.46 -1.69
N PHE A 140 32.14 27.35 -1.71
CA PHE A 140 30.80 27.26 -1.13
C PHE A 140 30.72 26.42 0.16
N ILE A 141 31.76 25.64 0.49
CA ILE A 141 31.82 24.93 1.77
C ILE A 141 32.12 25.93 2.89
N ILE A 142 31.13 26.14 3.75
CA ILE A 142 31.28 26.90 5.00
C ILE A 142 31.51 25.87 6.11
N MET A 143 32.70 25.91 6.74
CA MET A 143 33.12 24.90 7.73
C MET A 143 32.52 25.15 9.13
N ASP A 144 32.16 26.39 9.46
CA ASP A 144 31.60 26.77 10.74
C ASP A 144 30.29 27.54 10.55
N GLU A 145 29.19 26.96 11.04
CA GLU A 145 27.90 27.62 11.12
C GLU A 145 27.58 27.90 12.60
N LYS A 146 27.66 29.17 13.01
CA LYS A 146 27.38 29.57 14.40
C LYS A 146 25.88 29.69 14.61
N ILE A 147 25.28 28.66 15.21
CA ILE A 147 23.86 28.66 15.58
C ILE A 147 23.71 29.38 16.93
N THR A 148 23.19 30.60 16.92
CA THR A 148 22.80 31.32 18.15
C THR A 148 21.34 31.00 18.48
N PRO A 149 21.06 30.32 19.61
CA PRO A 149 19.67 30.12 20.03
C PRO A 149 19.09 31.47 20.45
N ASN A 150 17.92 31.80 19.91
CA ASN A 150 17.08 32.91 20.37
C ASN A 150 17.46 34.34 19.96
N GLU A 151 17.96 34.55 18.73
CA GLU A 151 17.76 35.86 18.10
C GLU A 151 16.35 35.90 17.50
N VAL A 152 15.43 36.58 18.19
CA VAL A 152 14.15 37.01 17.61
C VAL A 152 14.48 37.97 16.47
N LYS A 153 14.66 37.44 15.26
CA LYS A 153 14.75 38.27 14.05
C LYS A 153 13.48 39.13 14.04
N GLN A 154 13.66 40.44 14.12
CA GLN A 154 12.57 41.40 14.06
C GLN A 154 11.67 41.02 12.88
N THR A 155 10.41 40.74 13.19
CA THR A 155 9.41 40.29 12.23
C THR A 155 9.24 41.36 11.16
N THR A 156 9.93 41.17 10.04
CA THR A 156 9.64 41.87 8.81
C THR A 156 8.50 41.13 8.12
N PHE A 157 7.56 41.86 7.51
CA PHE A 157 6.34 41.40 6.83
C PHE A 157 6.44 40.05 6.07
N TRP A 158 7.62 39.73 5.52
CA TRP A 158 7.91 38.48 4.80
C TRP A 158 7.92 37.21 5.68
N SER A 159 8.15 37.31 6.99
CA SER A 159 8.17 36.14 7.90
C SER A 159 6.80 35.46 8.04
N TRP A 160 5.72 36.20 7.80
CA TRP A 160 4.36 35.67 7.77
C TRP A 160 4.11 34.73 6.58
N TRP A 161 4.82 34.94 5.46
CA TRP A 161 4.72 34.09 4.28
C TRP A 161 5.52 32.79 4.43
N GLU A 162 6.68 32.82 5.10
CA GLU A 162 7.52 31.64 5.37
C GLU A 162 6.88 30.66 6.37
N PHE A 163 6.24 31.16 7.44
CA PHE A 163 5.59 30.33 8.46
C PHE A 163 4.49 29.42 7.88
N LYS A 164 3.83 29.85 6.80
CA LYS A 164 2.73 29.10 6.18
C LYS A 164 3.22 27.96 5.27
N SER A 165 4.51 27.88 4.98
CA SER A 165 5.09 26.95 3.99
C SER A 165 5.76 25.71 4.57
N ASN A 166 6.00 25.66 5.89
CA ASN A 166 6.81 24.59 6.49
C ASN A 166 6.18 24.00 7.77
N PRO A 167 5.34 22.95 7.66
CA PRO A 167 4.57 22.38 8.78
C PRO A 167 5.39 21.51 9.75
N PHE A 168 6.72 21.41 9.61
CA PHE A 168 7.57 20.48 10.39
C PHE A 168 8.43 21.16 11.47
N VAL A 169 8.29 22.47 11.68
CA VAL A 169 9.05 23.20 12.72
C VAL A 169 8.44 22.99 14.12
N ASP A 170 7.14 22.69 14.21
CA ASP A 170 6.44 22.56 15.50
C ASP A 170 6.80 21.27 16.27
N ASP A 171 7.18 20.19 15.58
CA ASP A 171 7.49 18.90 16.24
C ASP A 171 8.86 18.88 16.94
N LEU A 172 9.85 19.63 16.43
CA LEU A 172 11.18 19.70 17.06
C LEU A 172 11.16 20.52 18.35
N ASN A 173 10.34 21.58 18.42
CA ASN A 173 10.23 22.38 19.64
C ASN A 173 9.47 21.64 20.75
N ARG A 174 8.48 20.79 20.42
CA ARG A 174 7.76 19.99 21.44
C ARG A 174 8.61 18.89 22.07
N SER A 175 9.50 18.25 21.32
CA SER A 175 10.34 17.16 21.86
C SER A 175 11.44 17.68 22.80
N VAL A 176 12.02 18.84 22.51
CA VAL A 176 13.04 19.47 23.35
C VAL A 176 12.44 20.02 24.64
N PHE A 177 11.23 20.58 24.60
CA PHE A 177 10.57 21.10 25.81
C PHE A 177 10.15 20.00 26.79
N ASN A 178 9.70 18.83 26.32
CA ASN A 178 9.29 17.75 27.22
C ASN A 178 10.46 17.01 27.90
N SER A 179 11.69 17.14 27.40
CA SER A 179 12.87 16.53 28.03
C SER A 179 13.40 17.31 29.24
N PHE A 180 12.95 18.56 29.45
CA PHE A 180 13.44 19.44 30.52
C PHE A 180 12.55 19.45 31.78
N TYR A 181 11.44 18.71 31.80
CA TYR A 181 10.48 18.68 32.95
C TYR A 181 10.45 17.36 33.75
N ILE A 182 11.50 16.51 33.66
CA ILE A 182 11.57 15.23 34.41
C ILE A 182 12.72 15.20 35.44
N PHE A 183 13.19 16.34 35.94
CA PHE A 183 13.97 16.39 37.18
C PHE A 183 13.48 17.51 38.10
#